data_AF-A0A9P9Y6X3-F1
#
_entry.id   AF-A0A9P9Y6X3-F1
#
_cell.length_a   1.000
_cell.length_b   1.000
_cell.length_c   1.000
_cell.angle_alpha   90.00
_cell.angle_beta   90.00
_cell.angle_gamma   90.00
#
_symmetry.space_group_name_H-M   'P 1'
#
loop_
_entity.id
_entity.type
_entity.pdbx_description
1 polymer ?
#
loop_
_entity_poly.entity_id
_entity_poly.type
_entity_poly.pdbx_seq_one_letter_code
_entity_poly.pdbx_strand_id
1 'polypeptide(L)'
;MDIDTSRRNKSPRPLSDSERARLDEYIDSIHYSTRYSDSQYEYRHVQLPKAMLKAIPKDYHDPGHGTLKLLWEEEWRALGITQSLGWEHYEVHEPEPHILLFKRPLNYQPPQ
;
A
#
# COMPACT_ATOMS: atom_id res chain seq x y z
N MET A 1 -2.69 14.52 -9.56
CA MET A 1 -2.91 14.32 -8.12
C MET A 1 -1.57 14.07 -7.47
N ASP A 2 -1.10 15.01 -6.67
CA ASP A 2 0.14 14.84 -5.91
C ASP A 2 -0.12 13.97 -4.68
N ILE A 3 0.87 13.20 -4.28
CA ILE A 3 0.80 12.35 -3.08
C ILE A 3 0.86 13.25 -1.86
N ASP A 4 -0.11 13.16 -0.95
CA ASP A 4 -0.06 13.87 0.32
C ASP A 4 1.00 13.26 1.24
N THR A 5 2.22 13.76 1.13
CA THR A 5 3.36 13.27 1.91
C THR A 5 3.18 13.44 3.43
N SER A 6 2.24 14.27 3.89
CA SER A 6 1.96 14.43 5.32
C SER A 6 1.32 13.17 5.92
N ARG A 7 0.64 12.37 5.11
CA ARG A 7 0.02 11.09 5.49
C ARG A 7 0.96 9.89 5.40
N ARG A 8 2.25 10.10 5.09
CA ARG A 8 3.29 9.05 4.98
C ARG A 8 4.33 9.19 6.10
N ASN A 9 4.98 8.09 6.47
CA ASN A 9 6.17 8.15 7.33
C ASN A 9 7.28 8.98 6.66
N LYS A 10 8.07 9.74 7.44
CA LYS A 10 9.18 10.56 6.89
C LYS A 10 10.24 9.72 6.16
N SER A 11 10.45 8.49 6.63
CA SER A 11 11.32 7.48 6.05
C SER A 11 10.64 6.11 6.12
N PRO A 12 10.98 5.16 5.24
CA PRO A 12 10.44 3.80 5.31
C PRO A 12 10.69 3.18 6.69
N ARG A 13 9.65 2.65 7.32
CA ARG A 13 9.75 1.88 8.56
C ARG A 13 9.83 0.40 8.18
N PRO A 14 10.93 -0.32 8.47
CA PRO A 14 11.00 -1.75 8.21
C PRO A 14 10.16 -2.54 9.22
N LEU A 15 9.63 -3.69 8.80
CA LEU A 15 9.05 -4.68 9.72
C LEU A 15 10.15 -5.48 10.40
N SER A 16 9.97 -5.78 11.69
CA SER A 16 10.75 -6.83 12.36
C SER A 16 10.32 -8.22 11.87
N ASP A 17 11.17 -9.23 12.06
CA ASP A 17 10.87 -10.61 11.68
C ASP A 17 9.57 -11.13 12.32
N SER A 18 9.35 -10.78 13.59
CA SER A 18 8.12 -11.16 14.31
C SER A 18 6.86 -10.48 13.77
N GLU A 19 6.96 -9.24 13.29
CA GLU A 19 5.83 -8.53 12.67
C GLU A 19 5.54 -9.10 11.29
N ARG A 20 6.58 -9.40 10.50
CA ARG A 20 6.44 -10.04 9.20
C ARG A 20 5.78 -11.42 9.32
N ALA A 21 6.26 -12.26 10.24
CA ALA A 21 5.70 -13.59 10.46
C ALA A 21 4.21 -13.59 10.85
N ARG A 22 3.73 -12.53 11.53
CA ARG A 22 2.30 -12.36 11.85
C ARG A 22 1.45 -12.01 10.63
N LEU A 23 2.06 -11.43 9.59
CA LEU A 23 1.35 -11.06 8.37
C LEU A 23 1.27 -12.20 7.36
N ASP A 24 2.18 -13.19 7.45
CA ASP A 24 2.31 -14.29 6.49
C ASP A 24 0.99 -15.04 6.25
N GLU A 25 0.18 -15.26 7.30
CA GLU A 25 -1.12 -15.95 7.17
C GLU A 25 -2.15 -15.22 6.29
N TYR A 26 -1.97 -13.91 6.06
CA TYR A 26 -2.90 -13.08 5.30
C TYR A 26 -2.49 -12.86 3.84
N ILE A 27 -1.23 -13.13 3.48
CA ILE A 27 -0.63 -12.75 2.20
C ILE A 27 -1.42 -13.33 1.02
N ASP A 28 -1.77 -14.62 1.10
CA ASP A 28 -2.49 -15.33 0.04
C ASP A 28 -3.93 -14.83 -0.14
N SER A 29 -4.47 -14.09 0.84
CA SER A 29 -5.82 -13.52 0.80
C SER A 29 -5.85 -12.05 0.34
N ILE A 30 -4.70 -11.47 -0.02
CA ILE A 30 -4.63 -10.12 -0.58
C ILE A 30 -5.23 -10.12 -2.00
N HIS A 31 -6.23 -9.27 -2.23
CA HIS A 31 -6.89 -9.17 -3.53
C HIS A 31 -6.36 -7.99 -4.34
N TYR A 32 -6.16 -8.21 -5.65
CA TYR A 32 -5.65 -7.20 -6.58
C TYR A 32 -6.70 -6.93 -7.65
N SER A 33 -7.15 -5.68 -7.77
CA SER A 33 -8.12 -5.30 -8.79
C SER A 33 -7.56 -5.44 -10.20
N THR A 34 -8.43 -5.43 -11.21
CA THR A 34 -8.03 -5.15 -12.59
C THR A 34 -7.38 -3.76 -12.68
N ARG A 35 -6.49 -3.60 -13.66
CA ARG A 35 -5.84 -2.31 -13.95
C ARG A 35 -6.76 -1.47 -14.83
N TYR A 36 -6.78 -0.17 -14.60
CA TYR A 36 -7.50 0.81 -15.42
C TYR A 36 -6.60 2.04 -15.60
N SER A 37 -6.82 2.84 -16.64
CA SER A 37 -5.90 3.93 -16.97
C SER A 37 -6.65 5.17 -17.43
N ASP A 38 -6.03 6.33 -17.22
CA ASP A 38 -6.37 7.56 -17.91
C ASP A 38 -5.28 7.91 -18.95
N SER A 39 -5.12 9.17 -19.33
CA SER A 39 -4.10 9.61 -20.30
C SER A 39 -2.67 9.70 -19.74
N GLN A 40 -2.50 9.63 -18.41
CA GLN A 40 -1.22 9.87 -17.74
C GLN A 40 -0.77 8.67 -16.89
N TYR A 41 -1.71 8.00 -16.22
CA TYR A 41 -1.43 6.96 -15.24
C TYR A 41 -2.22 5.68 -15.50
N GLU A 42 -1.63 4.57 -15.05
CA GLU A 42 -2.32 3.32 -14.80
C GLU A 42 -2.59 3.19 -13.30
N TYR A 43 -3.75 2.67 -12.95
CA TYR A 43 -4.30 2.59 -11.61
C TYR A 43 -4.69 1.16 -11.28
N ARG A 44 -4.64 0.83 -9.99
CA ARG A 44 -5.31 -0.32 -9.41
C ARG A 44 -5.54 -0.10 -7.92
N HIS A 45 -6.40 -0.90 -7.33
CA HIS A 45 -6.50 -0.99 -5.88
C HIS A 45 -6.13 -2.38 -5.38
N VAL A 46 -5.60 -2.43 -4.17
CA VAL A 46 -5.29 -3.65 -3.43
C VAL A 46 -6.19 -3.70 -2.21
N GLN A 47 -6.89 -4.80 -2.02
CA GLN A 47 -7.75 -5.02 -0.86
C GLN A 47 -7.07 -6.00 0.09
N LEU A 48 -6.75 -5.51 1.28
CA LEU A 48 -6.23 -6.34 2.36
C LEU A 48 -7.37 -7.08 3.05
N PRO A 49 -7.14 -8.30 3.57
CA PRO A 49 -8.09 -8.93 4.49
C PRO A 49 -8.35 -8.01 5.69
N LYS A 50 -9.61 -7.81 6.07
CA LYS A 50 -9.96 -6.93 7.21
C LYS A 50 -9.30 -7.36 8.53
N ALA A 51 -9.01 -8.64 8.69
CA ALA A 51 -8.27 -9.17 9.84
C ALA A 51 -6.79 -8.73 9.82
N MET A 52 -6.17 -8.67 8.64
CA MET A 52 -4.79 -8.23 8.46
C MET A 52 -4.58 -6.80 8.96
N LEU A 53 -5.55 -5.90 8.76
CA LEU A 53 -5.47 -4.52 9.29
C LEU A 53 -5.23 -4.46 10.80
N LYS A 54 -5.68 -5.46 11.57
CA LYS A 54 -5.46 -5.51 13.02
C LYS A 54 -4.09 -6.06 13.39
N ALA A 55 -3.47 -6.81 12.49
CA ALA A 55 -2.14 -7.40 12.66
C ALA A 55 -1.02 -6.43 12.24
N ILE A 56 -1.32 -5.45 11.38
CA ILE A 56 -0.38 -4.41 10.96
C ILE A 56 0.09 -3.58 12.18
N PRO A 57 1.39 -3.27 12.30
CA PRO A 57 1.89 -2.48 13.42
C PRO A 57 1.27 -1.08 13.46
N LYS A 58 0.98 -0.58 14.66
CA LYS A 58 0.31 0.73 14.88
C LYS A 58 1.02 1.90 14.20
N ASP A 59 2.34 1.82 14.01
CA ASP A 59 3.13 2.87 13.36
C ASP A 59 2.75 3.07 11.88
N TYR A 60 2.10 2.10 11.25
CA TYR A 60 1.56 2.20 9.89
C TYR A 60 0.14 2.74 9.84
N HIS A 61 -0.52 2.93 10.98
CA HIS A 61 -1.87 3.48 11.01
C HIS A 61 -1.83 5.01 11.08
N ASP A 62 -2.79 5.63 10.40
CA ASP A 62 -3.11 7.04 10.50
C ASP A 62 -4.30 7.21 11.46
N PRO A 63 -4.05 7.48 12.75
CA PRO A 63 -5.12 7.59 13.74
C PRO A 63 -6.04 8.80 13.49
N GLY A 64 -5.60 9.80 12.73
CA GLY A 64 -6.42 10.97 12.39
C GLY A 64 -7.58 10.62 11.45
N HIS A 65 -7.38 9.61 10.60
CA HIS A 65 -8.33 9.24 9.53
C HIS A 65 -8.86 7.81 9.67
N GLY A 66 -8.43 7.03 10.67
CA GLY A 66 -8.85 5.64 10.85
C GLY A 66 -8.41 4.70 9.73
N THR A 67 -7.35 5.06 9.01
CA THR A 67 -6.81 4.36 7.83
C THR A 67 -5.37 3.91 8.07
N LEU A 68 -4.77 3.26 7.09
CA LEU A 68 -3.32 3.17 7.02
C LEU A 68 -2.73 4.51 6.56
N LYS A 69 -1.50 4.78 6.97
CA LYS A 69 -0.66 5.80 6.36
C LYS A 69 -0.43 5.45 4.88
N LEU A 70 -0.10 6.46 4.08
CA LEU A 70 0.54 6.21 2.81
C LEU A 70 1.86 5.50 3.05
N LEU A 71 2.21 4.58 2.15
CA LEU A 71 3.28 3.61 2.35
C LEU A 71 4.36 3.81 1.30
N TRP A 72 5.60 3.73 1.72
CA TRP A 72 6.74 3.60 0.81
C TRP A 72 6.74 2.24 0.10
N GLU A 73 7.50 2.12 -0.99
CA GLU A 73 7.59 0.87 -1.74
C GLU A 73 8.07 -0.29 -0.88
N GLU A 74 9.09 -0.05 -0.07
CA GLU A 74 9.65 -1.03 0.86
C GLU A 74 8.63 -1.44 1.93
N GLU A 75 7.78 -0.51 2.36
CA GLU A 75 6.76 -0.75 3.38
C GLU A 75 5.63 -1.62 2.85
N TRP A 76 5.01 -1.25 1.73
CA TRP A 76 3.89 -2.05 1.21
C TRP A 76 4.35 -3.41 0.70
N ARG A 77 5.58 -3.52 0.15
CA ARG A 77 6.18 -4.82 -0.19
C ARG A 77 6.42 -5.68 1.05
N ALA A 78 6.88 -5.08 2.15
CA ALA A 78 7.09 -5.80 3.41
C ALA A 78 5.78 -6.33 4.02
N LEU A 79 4.64 -5.68 3.75
CA LEU A 79 3.31 -6.19 4.13
C LEU A 79 2.87 -7.41 3.30
N GLY A 80 3.63 -7.82 2.28
CA GLY A 80 3.28 -8.95 1.40
C GLY A 80 2.54 -8.56 0.11
N ILE A 81 2.27 -7.27 -0.09
CA ILE A 81 1.69 -6.79 -1.35
C ILE A 81 2.72 -6.96 -2.46
N THR A 82 2.37 -7.74 -3.49
CA THR A 82 3.27 -8.09 -4.60
C THR A 82 2.74 -7.52 -5.90
N GLN A 83 3.50 -6.60 -6.48
CA GLN A 83 3.18 -5.91 -7.74
C GLN A 83 4.46 -5.72 -8.56
N SER A 84 4.31 -5.45 -9.85
CA SER A 84 5.42 -5.04 -10.72
C SER A 84 6.08 -3.74 -10.23
N LEU A 85 7.16 -3.30 -10.87
CA LEU A 85 7.81 -2.03 -10.54
C LEU A 85 6.96 -0.82 -10.93
N GLY A 86 7.23 0.32 -10.28
CA GLY A 86 6.70 1.64 -10.60
C GLY A 86 5.37 2.01 -9.94
N TRP A 87 4.76 1.13 -9.15
CA TRP A 87 3.52 1.42 -8.43
C TRP A 87 3.76 2.28 -7.19
N GLU A 88 3.06 3.40 -7.11
CA GLU A 88 3.06 4.32 -5.98
C GLU A 88 1.73 4.23 -5.22
N HIS A 89 1.80 3.99 -3.91
CA HIS A 89 0.64 4.07 -3.02
C HIS A 89 0.31 5.55 -2.77
N TYR A 90 -0.76 6.04 -3.39
CA TYR A 90 -1.04 7.49 -3.44
C TYR A 90 -2.21 7.92 -2.55
N GLU A 91 -3.11 7.01 -2.21
CA GLU A 91 -4.32 7.31 -1.44
C GLU A 91 -4.88 6.05 -0.75
N VAL A 92 -5.59 6.24 0.36
CA VAL A 92 -6.35 5.18 1.05
C VAL A 92 -7.83 5.51 0.99
N HIS A 93 -8.68 4.52 0.76
CA HIS A 93 -10.12 4.73 0.78
C HIS A 93 -10.63 4.83 2.23
N GLU A 94 -10.97 6.04 2.70
CA GLU A 94 -11.41 6.26 4.09
C GLU A 94 -12.65 5.45 4.51
N PRO A 95 -13.70 5.31 3.68
CA PRO A 95 -14.84 4.44 4.01
C PRO A 95 -14.45 2.97 4.18
N GLU A 96 -13.43 2.50 3.45
CA GLU A 96 -12.96 1.12 3.49
C GLU A 96 -11.43 1.07 3.66
N PRO A 97 -10.92 1.20 4.90
CA PRO A 97 -9.48 1.39 5.18
C PRO A 97 -8.58 0.22 4.78
N HIS A 98 -9.19 -0.89 4.35
CA HIS A 98 -8.51 -2.07 3.83
C HIS A 98 -8.22 -1.97 2.33
N ILE A 99 -8.71 -0.93 1.65
CA ILE A 99 -8.48 -0.67 0.24
C ILE A 99 -7.38 0.39 0.09
N LEU A 100 -6.28 -0.02 -0.53
CA LEU A 100 -5.10 0.80 -0.83
C LEU A 100 -5.10 1.15 -2.32
N LEU A 101 -4.90 2.43 -2.67
CA LEU A 101 -4.95 2.90 -4.06
C LEU A 101 -3.55 3.12 -4.61
N PHE A 102 -3.25 2.47 -5.74
CA PHE A 102 -1.96 2.55 -6.41
C PHE A 102 -2.10 3.19 -7.78
N LYS A 103 -1.08 3.96 -8.16
CA LYS A 103 -0.92 4.53 -9.50
C LYS A 103 0.51 4.32 -10.01
N ARG A 104 0.71 4.27 -11.32
CA ARG A 104 2.03 4.34 -11.95
C ARG A 104 1.98 5.13 -13.26
N PRO A 105 3.04 5.85 -13.65
CA PRO A 105 3.08 6.51 -14.96
C PRO A 105 2.96 5.48 -16.10
N LEU A 106 2.20 5.80 -17.16
CA LEU A 106 2.06 4.90 -18.32
C LEU A 106 3.39 4.64 -19.04
N ASN A 107 4.28 5.62 -19.02
CA ASN A 107 5.62 5.56 -19.62
C ASN A 107 6.71 5.16 -18.61
N TYR A 108 6.35 4.51 -17.50
CA TYR A 108 7.32 4.09 -16.48
C TYR A 108 8.42 3.22 -17.10
N GLN A 109 9.66 3.65 -16.93
CA GLN A 109 10.86 2.86 -17.24
C GLN A 109 11.52 2.47 -15.93
N PRO A 110 11.78 1.17 -15.70
CA PRO A 110 12.53 0.74 -14.53
C PRO A 110 13.94 1.35 -14.59
N PRO A 111 14.51 1.77 -13.44
CA PRO A 111 15.91 2.17 -13.40
C PRO A 111 16.80 1.02 -13.91
N GLN A 112 17.78 1.36 -14.75
CA GLN A 112 18.78 0.43 -15.28
C GLN A 112 19.77 -0.03 -14.20
#